data_AF-A0A9W7TT41-F1
#
_entry.id   AF-A0A9W7TT41-F1
#
_cell.length_a   1.000
_cell.length_b   1.000
_cell.length_c   1.000
_cell.angle_alpha   90.00
_cell.angle_beta   90.00
_cell.angle_gamma   90.00
#
_symmetry.space_group_name_H-M   'P 1'
#
loop_
_entity.id
_entity.type
_entity.pdbx_description
1 polymer ?
#
loop_
_entity_poly.entity_id
_entity_poly.type
_entity_poly.pdbx_seq_one_letter_code
_entity_poly.pdbx_strand_id
1 'polypeptide(L)'
;VSRVIEQHKAISQVLAADKKTRHLVPTWQDMDVLESVNEAIKPLLEFTDSLSGETYVSVSYLKPVLHLFRTEVLKHSDDDTQLTKDIKATVMDYLNEKYDDDGTDNKIETIKTRAASEIMNTEEDQGPSTSHQTEVEEAEGEAAAALPAKKQRKTLGSFFKKLCPSNTGLTYMQTVEGELENYLMAPDADSETEPLDWWKMHEKTFPRVSKLAQRYLCIPATSSPSERIFSTGGNIVTCHRAALKPETVDRLVFLALNL
;
A
#
# COMPACT_ATOMS: atom_id res chain seq x y z
N VAL A 1 6.89 -26.59 -4.33
CA VAL A 1 7.98 -27.08 -5.18
C VAL A 1 9.33 -26.94 -4.50
N SER A 2 9.72 -25.74 -4.04
CA SER A 2 11.02 -25.49 -3.39
C SER A 2 11.30 -26.43 -2.20
N ARG A 3 10.32 -26.67 -1.32
CA ARG A 3 10.46 -27.62 -0.20
C ARG A 3 10.70 -29.07 -0.64
N VAL A 4 10.15 -29.48 -1.77
CA VAL A 4 10.37 -30.84 -2.32
C VAL A 4 11.79 -30.95 -2.87
N ILE A 5 12.26 -29.91 -3.57
CA ILE A 5 13.64 -29.83 -4.06
C ILE A 5 14.63 -29.87 -2.89
N GLU A 6 14.42 -29.03 -1.87
CA GLU A 6 15.26 -28.96 -0.67
C GLU A 6 15.33 -30.30 0.07
N GLN A 7 14.19 -30.97 0.24
CA GLN A 7 14.07 -32.21 1.01
C GLN A 7 14.21 -33.47 0.14
N HIS A 8 14.62 -33.34 -1.13
CA HIS A 8 14.69 -34.44 -2.08
C HIS A 8 15.45 -35.66 -1.53
N LYS A 9 16.61 -35.45 -0.89
CA LYS A 9 17.40 -36.55 -0.32
C LYS A 9 16.64 -37.32 0.76
N ALA A 10 15.94 -36.60 1.65
CA ALA A 10 15.16 -37.21 2.72
C ALA A 10 13.95 -37.98 2.15
N ILE A 11 13.25 -37.38 1.19
CA ILE A 11 12.11 -37.99 0.50
C ILE A 11 12.55 -39.29 -0.20
N SER A 12 13.64 -39.24 -0.97
CA SER A 12 14.16 -40.40 -1.69
C SER A 12 14.62 -41.51 -0.76
N GLN A 13 15.21 -41.19 0.39
CA GLN A 13 15.58 -42.19 1.41
C GLN A 13 14.37 -42.90 2.01
N VAL A 14 13.32 -42.14 2.37
CA VAL A 14 12.09 -42.70 2.96
C VAL A 14 11.36 -43.58 1.95
N LEU A 15 11.23 -43.12 0.70
CA LEU A 15 10.55 -43.88 -0.36
C LEU A 15 11.34 -45.11 -0.80
N ALA A 16 12.68 -45.07 -0.77
CA ALA A 16 13.51 -46.22 -1.09
C ALA A 16 13.46 -47.31 -0.01
N ALA A 17 13.18 -46.94 1.25
CA ALA A 17 13.13 -47.88 2.38
C ALA A 17 11.90 -48.81 2.34
N ASP A 18 10.77 -48.38 1.76
CA ASP A 18 9.57 -49.19 1.62
C ASP A 18 9.43 -49.78 0.19
N LYS A 19 9.31 -51.11 0.14
CA LYS A 19 9.17 -51.87 -1.11
C LYS A 19 7.93 -51.48 -1.92
N LYS A 20 6.87 -50.98 -1.26
CA LYS A 20 5.65 -50.54 -1.93
C LYS A 20 5.79 -49.17 -2.58
N THR A 21 6.56 -48.26 -1.99
CA THR A 21 6.69 -46.86 -2.44
C THR A 21 7.95 -46.59 -3.25
N ARG A 22 8.85 -47.57 -3.38
CA ARG A 22 10.10 -47.47 -4.16
C ARG A 22 9.92 -47.01 -5.61
N HIS A 23 8.77 -47.27 -6.22
CA HIS A 23 8.47 -46.81 -7.59
C HIS A 23 8.12 -45.32 -7.69
N LEU A 24 7.94 -44.64 -6.55
CA LEU A 24 7.65 -43.21 -6.44
C LEU A 24 8.89 -42.37 -6.14
N VAL A 25 10.08 -42.98 -6.04
CA VAL A 25 11.33 -42.24 -5.82
C VAL A 25 11.52 -41.29 -7.01
N PRO A 26 11.60 -39.97 -6.78
CA PRO A 26 11.76 -39.00 -7.86
C PRO A 26 13.00 -39.32 -8.70
N THR A 27 12.82 -39.34 -10.01
CA THR A 27 13.93 -39.49 -10.95
C THR A 27 14.64 -38.14 -11.15
N TRP A 28 15.81 -38.16 -11.77
CA TRP A 28 16.49 -36.90 -12.13
C TRP A 28 15.65 -36.03 -13.07
N GLN A 29 14.82 -36.65 -13.93
CA GLN A 29 13.91 -35.94 -14.83
C GLN A 29 12.79 -35.23 -14.06
N ASP A 30 12.23 -35.91 -13.05
CA ASP A 30 11.24 -35.29 -12.17
C ASP A 30 11.82 -34.10 -11.42
N MET A 31 13.09 -34.20 -10.99
CA MET A 31 13.78 -33.10 -10.31
C MET A 31 14.05 -31.93 -11.25
N ASP A 32 14.48 -32.18 -12.49
CA ASP A 32 14.71 -31.16 -13.51
C ASP A 32 13.43 -30.40 -13.87
N VAL A 33 12.29 -31.10 -13.96
CA VAL A 33 10.97 -30.50 -14.14
C VAL A 33 10.60 -29.63 -12.94
N LEU A 34 10.79 -30.12 -11.70
CA LEU A 34 10.50 -29.35 -10.50
C LEU A 34 11.38 -28.10 -10.40
N GLU A 35 12.66 -28.19 -10.75
CA GLU A 35 13.56 -27.05 -10.80
C GLU A 35 13.11 -26.01 -11.83
N SER A 36 12.77 -26.45 -13.06
CA SER A 36 12.22 -25.56 -14.10
C SER A 36 10.95 -24.83 -13.64
N VAL A 37 10.01 -25.54 -13.00
CA VAL A 37 8.79 -24.95 -12.44
C VAL A 37 9.13 -23.96 -11.31
N ASN A 38 10.10 -24.29 -10.46
CA ASN A 38 10.53 -23.42 -9.37
C ASN A 38 11.15 -22.13 -9.91
N GLU A 39 12.01 -22.19 -10.93
CA GLU A 39 12.60 -21.02 -11.56
C GLU A 39 11.53 -20.08 -12.16
N ALA A 40 10.50 -20.64 -12.80
CA ALA A 40 9.41 -19.83 -13.35
C ALA A 40 8.55 -19.13 -12.26
N ILE A 41 8.26 -19.82 -11.16
CA ILE A 41 7.26 -19.38 -10.17
C ILE A 41 7.90 -18.64 -8.99
N LYS A 42 9.16 -18.90 -8.65
CA LYS A 42 9.80 -18.33 -7.46
C LYS A 42 9.80 -16.80 -7.44
N PRO A 43 10.12 -16.08 -8.54
CA PRO A 43 10.01 -14.63 -8.55
C PRO A 43 8.58 -14.17 -8.24
N LEU A 44 7.57 -14.80 -8.84
CA LEU A 44 6.16 -14.46 -8.61
C LEU A 44 5.75 -14.61 -7.14
N LEU A 45 6.30 -15.60 -6.44
CA LEU A 45 6.10 -15.78 -5.01
C LEU A 45 6.69 -14.59 -4.23
N GLU A 46 7.94 -14.20 -4.49
CA GLU A 46 8.61 -13.08 -3.80
C GLU A 46 7.85 -11.76 -4.01
N PHE A 47 7.33 -11.51 -5.21
CA PHE A 47 6.48 -10.34 -5.48
C PHE A 47 5.13 -10.42 -4.80
N THR A 48 4.48 -11.60 -4.75
CA THR A 48 3.20 -11.76 -4.08
C THR A 48 3.33 -11.55 -2.57
N ASP A 49 4.41 -12.04 -1.97
CA ASP A 49 4.74 -11.81 -0.55
C ASP A 49 4.99 -10.31 -0.31
N SER A 50 5.72 -9.65 -1.21
CA SER A 50 5.94 -8.21 -1.16
C SER A 50 4.66 -7.40 -1.38
N LEU A 51 3.70 -7.84 -2.18
CA LEU A 51 2.42 -7.14 -2.30
C LEU A 51 1.50 -7.37 -1.09
N SER A 52 1.76 -8.43 -0.32
CA SER A 52 1.00 -8.81 0.89
C SER A 52 1.50 -8.11 2.17
N GLY A 53 2.48 -7.22 2.04
CA GLY A 53 2.97 -6.37 3.14
C GLY A 53 1.92 -5.37 3.63
N GLU A 54 2.03 -5.00 4.91
CA GLU A 54 1.14 -4.03 5.58
C GLU A 54 1.89 -2.84 6.22
N THR A 55 3.23 -2.87 6.19
CA THR A 55 4.09 -1.83 6.79
C THR A 55 4.48 -0.73 5.80
N TYR A 56 4.10 -0.87 4.53
CA TYR A 56 4.36 0.07 3.44
C TYR A 56 3.17 0.11 2.48
N VAL A 57 3.17 1.08 1.57
CA VAL A 57 2.10 1.27 0.58
C VAL A 57 2.19 0.19 -0.49
N SER A 58 1.33 -0.83 -0.47
CA SER A 58 1.39 -1.90 -1.48
C SER A 58 0.67 -1.56 -2.79
N VAL A 59 -0.41 -0.77 -2.74
CA VAL A 59 -1.25 -0.50 -3.93
C VAL A 59 -0.54 0.27 -5.04
N SER A 60 0.40 1.16 -4.71
CA SER A 60 1.17 1.93 -5.69
C SER A 60 2.12 1.06 -6.52
N TYR A 61 2.52 -0.11 -6.02
CA TYR A 61 3.44 -1.00 -6.71
C TYR A 61 2.77 -1.89 -7.75
N LEU A 62 1.44 -1.99 -7.81
CA LEU A 62 0.75 -2.89 -8.74
C LEU A 62 1.12 -2.65 -10.20
N LYS A 63 1.06 -1.40 -10.67
CA LYS A 63 1.37 -1.07 -12.07
C LYS A 63 2.87 -1.24 -12.39
N PRO A 64 3.81 -0.78 -11.54
CA PRO A 64 5.23 -1.10 -11.68
C PRO A 64 5.54 -2.60 -11.70
N VAL A 65 4.94 -3.40 -10.81
CA VAL A 65 5.14 -4.85 -10.74
C VAL A 65 4.62 -5.55 -12.00
N LEU A 66 3.43 -5.17 -12.48
CA LEU A 66 2.91 -5.71 -13.75
C LEU A 66 3.81 -5.35 -14.94
N HIS A 67 4.37 -4.13 -14.96
CA HIS A 67 5.35 -3.74 -15.96
C HIS A 67 6.63 -4.60 -15.85
N LEU A 68 7.14 -4.81 -14.64
CA LEU A 68 8.33 -5.61 -14.39
C LEU A 68 8.13 -7.10 -14.78
N PHE A 69 6.93 -7.63 -14.57
CA PHE A 69 6.55 -8.95 -15.07
C PHE A 69 6.65 -9.04 -16.59
N ARG A 70 6.19 -7.99 -17.30
CA ARG A 70 6.27 -7.91 -18.76
C ARG A 70 7.70 -7.78 -19.29
N THR A 71 8.55 -6.99 -18.62
CA THR A 71 9.85 -6.61 -19.17
C THR A 71 11.00 -7.51 -18.73
N GLU A 72 10.99 -7.98 -17.49
CA GLU A 72 12.13 -8.67 -16.88
C GLU A 72 11.77 -10.10 -16.44
N VAL A 73 10.74 -10.27 -15.61
CA VAL A 73 10.54 -11.52 -14.86
C VAL A 73 9.96 -12.65 -15.71
N LEU A 74 8.94 -12.36 -16.54
CA LEU A 74 8.28 -13.35 -17.40
C LEU A 74 8.77 -13.29 -18.85
N LYS A 75 9.80 -12.49 -19.14
CA LYS A 75 10.43 -12.47 -20.46
C LYS A 75 11.18 -13.78 -20.69
N HIS A 76 11.12 -14.29 -21.92
CA HIS A 76 11.87 -15.47 -22.32
C HIS A 76 13.37 -15.18 -22.25
N SER A 77 14.10 -15.94 -21.44
CA SER A 77 15.57 -15.98 -21.46
C SER A 77 16.05 -17.10 -22.37
N ASP A 78 17.19 -16.92 -23.02
CA ASP A 78 17.79 -17.99 -23.82
C ASP A 78 18.22 -19.18 -22.94
N ASP A 79 18.57 -18.92 -21.68
CA ASP A 79 18.97 -19.92 -20.68
C ASP A 79 17.78 -20.71 -20.09
N ASP A 80 16.53 -20.28 -20.33
CA ASP A 80 15.36 -20.96 -19.80
C ASP A 80 15.12 -22.31 -20.50
N THR A 81 14.69 -23.32 -19.73
CA THR A 81 14.17 -24.57 -20.31
C THR A 81 12.88 -24.29 -21.10
N GLN A 82 12.54 -25.16 -22.06
CA GLN A 82 11.30 -25.00 -22.83
C GLN A 82 10.07 -24.94 -21.92
N LEU A 83 10.05 -25.77 -20.87
CA LEU A 83 8.97 -25.77 -19.88
C LEU A 83 8.88 -24.41 -19.15
N THR A 84 10.00 -23.84 -18.72
CA THR A 84 10.03 -22.52 -18.08
C THR A 84 9.48 -21.44 -19.02
N LYS A 85 9.84 -21.46 -20.31
CA LYS A 85 9.33 -20.53 -21.32
C LYS A 85 7.81 -20.66 -21.47
N ASP A 86 7.31 -21.88 -21.59
CA ASP A 86 5.88 -22.14 -21.76
C ASP A 86 5.06 -21.70 -20.53
N ILE A 87 5.58 -21.91 -19.31
CA ILE A 87 4.97 -21.43 -18.07
C ILE A 87 4.95 -19.90 -18.05
N LYS A 88 6.09 -19.24 -18.33
CA LYS A 88 6.18 -17.77 -18.36
C LYS A 88 5.19 -17.17 -19.35
N ALA A 89 5.11 -17.71 -20.57
CA ALA A 89 4.16 -17.28 -21.59
C ALA A 89 2.71 -17.43 -21.12
N THR A 90 2.34 -18.60 -20.58
CA THR A 90 0.98 -18.86 -20.09
C THR A 90 0.57 -17.89 -18.98
N VAL A 91 1.47 -17.63 -18.02
CA VAL A 91 1.22 -16.66 -16.95
C VAL A 91 1.09 -15.24 -17.51
N MET A 92 1.96 -14.87 -18.45
CA MET A 92 1.96 -13.54 -19.07
C MET A 92 0.66 -13.29 -19.85
N ASP A 93 0.18 -14.28 -20.60
CA ASP A 93 -1.08 -14.20 -21.34
C ASP A 93 -2.27 -14.00 -20.39
N TYR A 94 -2.32 -14.77 -19.30
CA TYR A 94 -3.35 -14.60 -18.27
C TYR A 94 -3.32 -13.21 -17.61
N LEU A 95 -2.12 -12.71 -17.28
CA LEU A 95 -1.97 -11.39 -16.66
C LEU A 95 -2.36 -10.28 -17.63
N ASN A 96 -2.02 -10.40 -18.91
CA ASN A 96 -2.46 -9.44 -19.91
C ASN A 96 -3.98 -9.49 -20.06
N GLU A 97 -4.59 -10.66 -20.25
CA GLU A 97 -6.06 -10.75 -20.37
C GLU A 97 -6.80 -10.13 -19.17
N LYS A 98 -6.31 -10.39 -17.94
CA LYS A 98 -6.98 -9.96 -16.71
C LYS A 98 -6.72 -8.49 -16.35
N TYR A 99 -5.54 -7.97 -16.67
CA TYR A 99 -5.07 -6.65 -16.24
C TYR A 99 -4.71 -5.72 -17.40
N ASP A 100 -5.13 -6.02 -18.63
CA ASP A 100 -4.90 -5.10 -19.75
C ASP A 100 -5.66 -3.80 -19.51
N ASP A 101 -4.93 -2.70 -19.61
CA ASP A 101 -5.45 -1.36 -19.39
C ASP A 101 -5.47 -0.63 -20.74
N ASP A 102 -6.23 -1.16 -21.70
CA ASP A 102 -6.44 -0.54 -23.01
C ASP A 102 -7.37 0.68 -22.84
N GLY A 103 -6.80 1.86 -22.63
CA GLY A 103 -7.54 3.13 -22.58
C GLY A 103 -7.15 4.13 -21.48
N THR A 104 -5.87 4.20 -21.11
CA THR A 104 -5.36 5.07 -20.02
C THR A 104 -5.76 6.55 -20.17
N ASP A 105 -5.81 7.09 -21.40
CA ASP A 105 -6.06 8.53 -21.61
C ASP A 105 -7.49 8.98 -21.24
N ASN A 106 -8.51 8.19 -21.57
CA ASN A 106 -9.89 8.49 -21.19
C ASN A 106 -10.14 8.29 -19.68
N LYS A 107 -9.34 7.42 -19.03
CA LYS A 107 -9.43 7.15 -17.60
C LYS A 107 -8.80 8.26 -16.77
N ILE A 108 -7.72 8.88 -17.24
CA ILE A 108 -7.05 9.97 -16.50
C ILE A 108 -8.00 11.12 -16.24
N GLU A 109 -8.69 11.64 -17.27
CA GLU A 109 -9.66 12.74 -17.08
C GLU A 109 -10.84 12.34 -16.19
N THR A 110 -11.29 11.09 -16.29
CA THR A 110 -12.34 10.54 -15.41
C THR A 110 -11.88 10.46 -13.96
N ILE A 111 -10.64 10.02 -13.72
CA ILE A 111 -10.01 9.94 -12.40
C ILE A 111 -9.81 11.34 -11.83
N LYS A 112 -9.35 12.31 -12.63
CA LYS A 112 -9.22 13.72 -12.22
C LYS A 112 -10.56 14.30 -11.77
N THR A 113 -11.59 14.13 -12.59
CA THR A 113 -12.94 14.60 -12.29
C THR A 113 -13.48 13.97 -11.01
N ARG A 114 -13.26 12.67 -10.83
CA ARG A 114 -13.65 11.95 -9.62
C ARG A 114 -12.88 12.43 -8.39
N ALA A 115 -11.56 12.59 -8.49
CA ALA A 115 -10.71 13.08 -7.40
C ALA A 115 -11.14 14.49 -6.96
N ALA A 116 -11.40 15.38 -7.91
CA ALA A 116 -11.91 16.72 -7.63
C ALA A 116 -13.27 16.68 -6.90
N SER A 117 -14.18 15.82 -7.34
CA SER A 117 -15.49 15.64 -6.72
C SER A 117 -15.41 15.05 -5.29
N GLU A 118 -14.52 14.08 -5.07
CA GLU A 118 -14.33 13.48 -3.74
C GLU A 118 -13.68 14.45 -2.74
N ILE A 119 -12.78 15.32 -3.21
CA ILE A 119 -12.20 16.41 -2.40
C ILE A 119 -13.30 17.41 -2.00
N MET A 120 -14.25 17.72 -2.88
CA MET A 120 -15.39 18.59 -2.54
C MET A 120 -16.26 17.97 -1.44
N ASN A 121 -16.67 16.70 -1.62
CA ASN A 121 -17.56 16.02 -0.68
C ASN A 121 -16.93 15.82 0.71
N THR A 122 -15.61 15.64 0.77
CA THR A 122 -14.90 15.43 2.04
C THR A 122 -14.83 16.68 2.92
N GLU A 123 -14.88 17.88 2.32
CA GLU A 123 -14.90 19.14 3.08
C GLU A 123 -16.32 19.60 3.46
N GLU A 124 -17.38 19.12 2.80
CA GLU A 124 -18.77 19.38 3.24
C GLU A 124 -19.15 18.61 4.51
N ASP A 125 -18.58 17.42 4.73
CA ASP A 125 -18.80 16.61 5.95
C ASP A 125 -17.94 17.08 7.14
N GLN A 126 -16.95 17.95 6.89
CA GLN A 126 -16.28 18.72 7.94
C GLN A 126 -17.05 20.02 8.21
N GLY A 127 -18.19 19.88 8.88
CA GLY A 127 -18.78 20.98 9.67
C GLY A 127 -17.72 21.66 10.54
N PRO A 128 -17.92 22.93 10.95
CA PRO A 128 -16.85 23.82 11.38
C PRO A 128 -15.98 23.14 12.43
N SER A 129 -14.73 22.88 12.06
CA SER A 129 -13.70 22.48 13.01
C SER A 129 -13.60 23.58 14.06
N THR A 130 -14.26 23.37 15.19
CA THR A 130 -13.94 24.03 16.44
C THR A 130 -12.47 23.73 16.68
N SER A 131 -11.62 24.71 16.42
CA SER A 131 -10.31 24.80 17.02
C SER A 131 -10.50 24.60 18.52
N HIS A 132 -10.29 23.39 19.02
CA HIS A 132 -10.02 23.18 20.44
C HIS A 132 -8.68 23.85 20.70
N GLN A 133 -8.75 25.16 20.98
CA GLN A 133 -7.83 25.78 21.90
C GLN A 133 -7.95 24.97 23.18
N THR A 134 -6.88 24.29 23.55
CA THR A 134 -6.72 23.70 24.87
C THR A 134 -6.76 24.85 25.87
N GLU A 135 -7.94 25.14 26.40
CA GLU A 135 -8.09 25.91 27.63
C GLU A 135 -7.48 25.06 28.76
N VAL A 136 -6.32 25.48 29.23
CA VAL A 136 -5.74 25.02 30.48
C VAL A 136 -6.52 25.73 31.58
N GLU A 137 -7.26 24.96 32.38
CA GLU A 137 -7.82 25.43 33.65
C GLU A 137 -6.66 25.87 34.57
N GLU A 138 -6.57 27.17 34.83
CA GLU A 138 -5.72 27.73 35.88
C GLU A 138 -6.59 28.16 37.06
N ALA A 139 -6.29 27.56 38.21
CA ALA A 139 -6.95 27.80 39.49
C ALA A 139 -6.67 29.22 40.03
N GLU A 140 -7.67 29.77 40.71
CA GLU A 140 -7.65 31.08 41.38
C GLU A 140 -6.52 31.22 42.40
N GLY A 141 -5.83 32.36 42.37
CA GLY A 141 -4.84 32.78 43.36
C GLY A 141 -4.48 34.26 43.21
N GLU A 142 -4.74 35.04 44.26
CA GLU A 142 -4.67 36.51 44.38
C GLU A 142 -3.30 37.20 44.11
N ALA A 143 -3.43 38.43 43.61
CA ALA A 143 -2.66 39.66 43.90
C ALA A 143 -1.15 39.76 43.54
N ALA A 144 -0.84 40.64 42.56
CA ALA A 144 -0.06 41.89 42.72
C ALA A 144 0.81 42.28 41.51
N ALA A 145 0.83 43.60 41.24
CA ALA A 145 1.84 44.39 40.51
C ALA A 145 1.85 44.41 38.96
N ALA A 146 1.52 45.59 38.42
CA ALA A 146 1.60 46.00 37.01
C ALA A 146 3.03 46.35 36.56
N LEU A 147 3.41 45.98 35.31
CA LEU A 147 4.52 46.55 34.50
C LEU A 147 4.30 46.26 32.97
N PRO A 148 4.90 47.02 32.03
CA PRO A 148 4.24 47.45 30.78
C PRO A 148 4.54 46.63 29.50
N ALA A 149 3.66 46.82 28.51
CA ALA A 149 3.62 46.17 27.20
C ALA A 149 4.92 46.26 26.37
N LYS A 150 5.44 45.11 25.93
CA LYS A 150 6.53 45.00 24.94
C LYS A 150 5.95 45.15 23.52
N LYS A 151 6.30 46.25 22.84
CA LYS A 151 6.03 46.49 21.41
C LYS A 151 6.68 45.41 20.55
N GLN A 152 5.87 44.62 19.84
CA GLN A 152 6.36 43.69 18.83
C GLN A 152 6.90 44.45 17.60
N ARG A 153 8.13 44.14 17.18
CA ARG A 153 8.76 44.69 15.97
C ARG A 153 8.04 44.11 14.75
N LYS A 154 7.47 44.99 13.92
CA LYS A 154 6.91 44.61 12.62
C LYS A 154 8.04 44.10 11.72
N THR A 155 7.96 42.82 11.32
CA THR A 155 8.89 42.19 10.38
C THR A 155 8.67 42.72 8.98
N LEU A 156 9.70 42.67 8.13
CA LEU A 156 9.63 43.07 6.72
C LEU A 156 8.48 42.37 5.95
N GLY A 157 8.09 41.16 6.37
CA GLY A 157 6.94 40.44 5.81
C GLY A 157 5.59 41.18 5.93
N SER A 158 5.44 42.07 6.92
CA SER A 158 4.24 42.90 7.06
C SER A 158 4.06 43.92 5.93
N PHE A 159 5.14 44.28 5.23
CA PHE A 159 5.08 45.24 4.12
C PHE A 159 4.65 44.57 2.81
N PHE A 160 5.04 43.31 2.60
CA PHE A 160 4.68 42.54 1.42
C PHE A 160 3.25 41.98 1.46
N LYS A 161 2.69 41.75 2.66
CA LYS A 161 1.28 41.33 2.83
C LYS A 161 0.26 42.33 2.25
N LYS A 162 0.66 43.60 2.10
CA LYS A 162 -0.20 44.68 1.55
C LYS A 162 -0.20 44.73 0.01
N LEU A 163 0.70 44.01 -0.67
CA LEU A 163 0.86 44.03 -2.13
C LEU A 163 0.31 42.78 -2.83
N CYS A 164 -0.11 41.76 -2.09
CA CYS A 164 -0.85 40.64 -2.66
C CYS A 164 -2.35 40.98 -2.60
N PRO A 165 -3.02 41.24 -3.75
CA PRO A 165 -4.47 41.18 -3.77
C PRO A 165 -4.86 39.72 -3.51
N SER A 166 -5.19 39.39 -2.25
CA SER A 166 -5.72 38.09 -1.84
C SER A 166 -7.19 37.95 -2.28
N ASN A 167 -7.44 38.20 -3.56
CA ASN A 167 -8.74 38.05 -4.19
C ASN A 167 -8.53 37.55 -5.62
N THR A 168 -7.89 36.40 -5.76
CA THR A 168 -8.21 35.51 -6.86
C THR A 168 -9.63 35.03 -6.58
N GLY A 169 -10.63 35.64 -7.21
CA GLY A 169 -12.02 35.17 -7.20
C GLY A 169 -12.16 33.86 -7.97
N LEU A 170 -11.33 32.88 -7.64
CA LEU A 170 -11.41 31.53 -8.15
C LEU A 170 -12.49 30.81 -7.36
N THR A 171 -13.35 30.08 -8.06
CA THR A 171 -14.24 29.15 -7.40
C THR A 171 -13.43 28.09 -6.68
N TYR A 172 -13.99 27.53 -5.60
CA TYR A 172 -13.34 26.46 -4.85
C TYR A 172 -12.90 25.31 -5.79
N MET A 173 -13.74 24.97 -6.77
CA MET A 173 -13.45 24.02 -7.85
C MET A 173 -12.15 24.33 -8.61
N GLN A 174 -11.98 25.58 -9.06
CA GLN A 174 -10.77 26.00 -9.78
C GLN A 174 -9.51 25.92 -8.90
N THR A 175 -9.66 26.04 -7.58
CA THR A 175 -8.54 25.89 -6.65
C THR A 175 -8.13 24.43 -6.50
N VAL A 176 -9.10 23.50 -6.48
CA VAL A 176 -8.86 22.04 -6.43
C VAL A 176 -8.26 21.56 -7.74
N GLU A 177 -8.81 21.97 -8.88
CA GLU A 177 -8.29 21.63 -10.20
C GLU A 177 -6.86 22.15 -10.38
N GLY A 178 -6.58 23.40 -9.99
CA GLY A 178 -5.22 23.95 -10.05
C GLY A 178 -4.23 23.23 -9.13
N GLU A 179 -4.66 22.77 -7.95
CA GLU A 179 -3.84 21.95 -7.06
C GLU A 179 -3.50 20.59 -7.70
N LEU A 180 -4.48 19.96 -8.35
CA LEU A 180 -4.31 18.68 -9.05
C LEU A 180 -3.42 18.81 -10.29
N GLU A 181 -3.58 19.87 -11.09
CA GLU A 181 -2.72 20.16 -12.24
C GLU A 181 -1.28 20.42 -11.80
N ASN A 182 -1.08 21.18 -10.72
CA ASN A 182 0.25 21.41 -10.17
C ASN A 182 0.91 20.11 -9.69
N TYR A 183 0.14 19.17 -9.12
CA TYR A 183 0.66 17.85 -8.77
C TYR A 183 1.06 17.04 -10.01
N LEU A 184 0.26 17.06 -11.07
CA LEU A 184 0.56 16.34 -12.32
C LEU A 184 1.79 16.90 -13.06
N MET A 185 2.13 18.16 -12.82
CA MET A 185 3.34 18.80 -13.33
C MET A 185 4.53 18.70 -12.36
N ALA A 186 4.34 18.15 -11.15
CA ALA A 186 5.41 17.98 -10.19
C ALA A 186 6.43 16.95 -10.70
N PRO A 187 7.71 17.06 -10.32
CA PRO A 187 8.70 16.06 -10.66
C PRO A 187 8.36 14.72 -10.01
N ASP A 188 8.71 13.63 -10.71
CA ASP A 188 8.53 12.28 -10.20
C ASP A 188 9.27 12.10 -8.86
N ALA A 189 8.63 11.38 -7.95
CA ALA A 189 9.25 11.00 -6.68
C ALA A 189 10.37 9.99 -6.92
N ASP A 190 11.38 10.01 -6.04
CA ASP A 190 12.47 9.02 -6.07
C ASP A 190 11.93 7.61 -5.78
N SER A 191 12.50 6.59 -6.43
CA SER A 191 12.01 5.20 -6.37
C SER A 191 12.12 4.59 -4.97
N GLU A 192 13.05 5.10 -4.16
CA GLU A 192 13.33 4.62 -2.80
C GLU A 192 12.54 5.36 -1.72
N THR A 193 11.76 6.39 -2.08
CA THR A 193 10.99 7.16 -1.10
C THR A 193 9.60 6.54 -0.90
N GLU A 194 9.24 6.24 0.35
CA GLU A 194 7.89 5.79 0.69
C GLU A 194 6.85 6.86 0.27
N PRO A 195 5.80 6.49 -0.50
CA PRO A 195 4.84 7.45 -1.02
C PRO A 195 4.16 8.31 0.05
N LEU A 196 3.89 7.74 1.23
CA LEU A 196 3.27 8.47 2.34
C LEU A 196 4.21 9.54 2.93
N ASP A 197 5.52 9.30 2.95
CA ASP A 197 6.50 10.28 3.42
C ASP A 197 6.62 11.44 2.44
N TRP A 198 6.57 11.15 1.13
CA TRP A 198 6.54 12.20 0.10
C TRP A 198 5.32 13.12 0.28
N TRP A 199 4.13 12.55 0.51
CA TRP A 199 2.91 13.32 0.73
C TRP A 199 2.94 14.13 2.03
N LYS A 200 3.56 13.60 3.08
CA LYS A 200 3.77 14.31 4.35
C LYS A 200 4.68 15.53 4.18
N MET A 201 5.72 15.44 3.35
CA MET A 201 6.60 16.57 3.04
C MET A 201 5.88 17.64 2.20
N HIS A 202 5.02 17.23 1.27
CA HIS A 202 4.31 18.11 0.35
C HIS A 202 2.91 18.53 0.82
N GLU A 203 2.51 18.18 2.04
CA GLU A 203 1.19 18.49 2.61
C GLU A 203 0.87 19.99 2.58
N LYS A 204 1.88 20.84 2.81
CA LYS A 204 1.70 22.31 2.76
C LYS A 204 1.50 22.85 1.34
N THR A 205 2.04 22.14 0.34
CA THR A 205 1.95 22.51 -1.07
C THR A 205 0.64 22.00 -1.67
N PHE A 206 0.21 20.80 -1.26
CA PHE A 206 -1.00 20.13 -1.74
C PHE A 206 -1.89 19.68 -0.57
N PRO A 207 -2.54 20.62 0.16
CA PRO A 207 -3.27 20.30 1.38
C PRO A 207 -4.53 19.45 1.18
N ARG A 208 -5.13 19.45 -0.02
CA ARG A 208 -6.34 18.68 -0.32
C ARG A 208 -6.01 17.37 -1.01
N VAL A 209 -5.10 17.41 -1.98
CA VAL A 209 -4.68 16.21 -2.73
C VAL A 209 -3.93 15.26 -1.80
N SER A 210 -3.13 15.76 -0.85
CA SER A 210 -2.45 14.91 0.14
C SER A 210 -3.43 14.12 1.02
N LYS A 211 -4.53 14.72 1.47
CA LYS A 211 -5.57 14.02 2.25
C LYS A 211 -6.22 12.91 1.43
N LEU A 212 -6.51 13.17 0.16
CA LEU A 212 -7.06 12.17 -0.75
C LEU A 212 -6.05 11.04 -0.98
N ALA A 213 -4.80 11.40 -1.28
CA ALA A 213 -3.73 10.44 -1.53
C ALA A 213 -3.48 9.52 -0.32
N GLN A 214 -3.44 10.06 0.90
CA GLN A 214 -3.32 9.26 2.12
C GLN A 214 -4.44 8.21 2.24
N ARG A 215 -5.69 8.56 1.91
CA ARG A 215 -6.81 7.61 1.97
C ARG A 215 -6.64 6.45 0.99
N TYR A 216 -6.18 6.73 -0.24
CA TYR A 216 -6.01 5.70 -1.27
C TYR A 216 -4.74 4.87 -1.07
N LEU A 217 -3.64 5.48 -0.64
CA LEU A 217 -2.36 4.79 -0.45
C LEU A 217 -2.38 3.82 0.75
N CYS A 218 -3.25 4.06 1.74
CA CYS A 218 -3.44 3.13 2.86
C CYS A 218 -4.26 1.88 2.51
N ILE A 219 -4.81 1.78 1.30
CA ILE A 219 -5.54 0.59 0.86
C ILE A 219 -4.53 -0.51 0.53
N PRO A 220 -4.58 -1.69 1.15
CA PRO A 220 -3.69 -2.78 0.79
C PRO A 220 -4.00 -3.31 -0.61
N ALA A 221 -2.97 -3.72 -1.35
CA ALA A 221 -3.11 -4.31 -2.68
C ALA A 221 -3.81 -5.69 -2.65
N THR A 222 -3.76 -6.40 -1.52
CA THR A 222 -4.26 -7.77 -1.38
C THR A 222 -5.21 -7.93 -0.19
N SER A 223 -5.98 -9.02 -0.19
CA SER A 223 -6.78 -9.45 0.97
C SER A 223 -5.96 -10.09 2.09
N SER A 224 -4.65 -10.30 1.88
CA SER A 224 -3.77 -11.03 2.80
C SER A 224 -3.76 -10.49 4.23
N PRO A 225 -3.82 -9.16 4.50
CA PRO A 225 -3.96 -8.66 5.86
C PRO A 225 -5.21 -9.20 6.57
N SER A 226 -6.35 -9.21 5.88
CA SER A 226 -7.59 -9.77 6.47
C SER A 226 -7.48 -11.27 6.73
N GLU A 227 -6.82 -12.02 5.85
CA GLU A 227 -6.57 -13.45 6.03
C GLU A 227 -5.65 -13.74 7.23
N ARG A 228 -4.64 -12.90 7.48
CA ARG A 228 -3.81 -12.98 8.70
C ARG A 228 -4.62 -12.76 9.98
N ILE A 229 -5.56 -11.83 9.96
CA ILE A 229 -6.50 -11.59 11.07
C ILE A 229 -7.34 -12.85 11.32
N PHE A 230 -7.91 -13.44 10.26
CA PHE A 230 -8.71 -14.67 10.39
C PHE A 230 -7.89 -15.88 10.84
N SER A 231 -6.65 -16.01 10.37
CA SER A 231 -5.73 -17.07 10.80
C SER A 231 -5.41 -16.94 12.30
N THR A 232 -5.12 -15.71 12.75
CA THR A 232 -4.93 -15.40 14.18
C THR A 232 -6.18 -15.70 14.99
N GLY A 233 -7.36 -15.31 14.48
CA GLY A 233 -8.65 -15.64 15.06
C GLY A 233 -8.89 -17.15 15.16
N GLY A 234 -8.49 -17.93 14.15
CA GLY A 234 -8.55 -19.39 14.16
C GLY A 234 -7.68 -20.02 15.25
N ASN A 235 -6.52 -19.43 15.54
CA ASN A 235 -5.67 -19.86 16.65
C ASN A 235 -6.28 -19.54 18.03
N ILE A 236 -7.09 -18.49 18.12
CA ILE A 236 -7.82 -18.11 19.35
C ILE A 236 -9.05 -19.03 19.53
N VAL A 237 -9.82 -19.23 18.46
CA VAL A 237 -11.02 -20.08 18.42
C VAL A 237 -10.67 -21.46 17.90
N THR A 238 -10.05 -22.26 18.77
CA THR A 238 -9.75 -23.66 18.46
C THR A 238 -10.93 -24.58 18.77
N CYS A 239 -10.94 -25.80 18.23
CA CYS A 239 -11.94 -26.82 18.54
C CYS A 239 -12.04 -27.13 20.06
N HIS A 240 -10.95 -26.94 20.81
CA HIS A 240 -10.92 -27.09 22.27
C HIS A 240 -11.39 -25.83 23.04
N ARG A 241 -11.51 -24.68 22.36
CA ARG A 241 -11.94 -23.38 22.93
C ARG A 241 -13.15 -22.79 22.19
N ALA A 242 -14.05 -23.64 21.70
CA ALA A 242 -15.20 -23.25 20.88
C ALA A 242 -16.32 -22.52 21.65
N ALA A 243 -16.23 -22.38 22.98
CA ALA A 243 -17.26 -21.75 23.82
C ALA A 243 -17.09 -20.24 24.03
N LEU A 244 -16.17 -19.60 23.31
CA LEU A 244 -15.99 -18.14 23.38
C LEU A 244 -17.16 -17.43 22.70
N LYS A 245 -17.65 -16.36 23.33
CA LYS A 245 -18.64 -15.48 22.71
C LYS A 245 -17.98 -14.64 21.63
N PRO A 246 -18.68 -14.29 20.53
CA PRO A 246 -18.13 -13.49 19.44
C PRO A 246 -17.43 -12.20 19.92
N GLU A 247 -18.04 -11.48 20.88
CA GLU A 247 -17.48 -10.22 21.39
C GLU A 247 -16.16 -10.42 22.15
N THR A 248 -15.96 -11.60 22.73
CA THR A 248 -14.70 -11.95 23.40
C THR A 248 -13.63 -12.30 22.38
N VAL A 249 -14.00 -12.97 21.29
CA VAL A 249 -13.09 -13.27 20.18
C VAL A 249 -12.60 -11.98 19.54
N ASP A 250 -13.51 -11.05 19.25
CA ASP A 250 -13.16 -9.75 18.65
C ASP A 250 -12.14 -8.99 19.49
N ARG A 251 -12.35 -8.92 20.81
CA ARG A 251 -11.40 -8.27 21.73
C ARG A 251 -10.06 -8.97 21.76
N LEU A 252 -10.03 -10.31 21.74
CA LEU A 252 -8.79 -11.07 21.76
C LEU A 252 -8.00 -10.90 20.46
N VAL A 253 -8.69 -10.91 19.31
CA VAL A 253 -8.09 -10.66 18.00
C VAL A 253 -7.55 -9.24 17.94
N PHE A 254 -8.32 -8.25 18.40
CA PHE A 254 -7.87 -6.86 18.47
C PHE A 254 -6.60 -6.72 19.33
N LEU A 255 -6.58 -7.29 20.54
CA LEU A 255 -5.40 -7.24 21.40
C LEU A 255 -4.21 -7.96 20.77
N ALA A 256 -4.40 -9.11 20.13
CA ALA A 256 -3.32 -9.88 19.51
C ALA A 256 -2.64 -9.15 18.34
N LEU A 257 -3.34 -8.24 17.68
CA LEU A 257 -2.83 -7.50 16.52
C LEU A 257 -2.27 -6.11 16.86
N ASN A 258 -2.52 -5.61 18.08
CA ASN A 258 -2.16 -4.26 18.50
C ASN A 258 -1.20 -4.22 19.71
N LEU A 259 -0.76 -5.38 20.20
CA LEU A 259 0.25 -5.53 21.28
C LEU A 259 1.62 -5.84 20.68
#